data_AF-A0A8F6RHU1-F1
#
_entry.id   AF-A0A8F6RHU1-F1
#
_cell.length_a   1.000
_cell.length_b   1.000
_cell.length_c   1.000
_cell.angle_alpha   90.00
_cell.angle_beta   90.00
_cell.angle_gamma   90.00
#
_symmetry.space_group_name_H-M   'P 1'
#
loop_
_entity.id
_entity.type
_entity.pdbx_description
1 polymer ?
#
loop_
_entity_poly.entity_id
_entity_poly.type
_entity_poly.pdbx_seq_one_letter_code
_entity_poly.pdbx_strand_id
1 'polypeptide(L)'
;MSMLTTDGLTMNQLAERNAEYVMTIAELEEKCAAMTAKLSMINDLMEAAEQANKLAREATETLVQERNALAAENAHARERHVFIRALAVSILEHSGGRMDWRGAMEDATELLQTVDSVYAKTPATDAFLAEVRAQGVEMFADKYRAQLTALPTTPENIFDAAHVSLRYQIFDADEFAAQLRKGVAQ
;
A
#
# COMPACT_ATOMS: atom_id res chain seq x y z
N MET A 1 67.38 48.56 5.29
CA MET A 1 67.00 48.15 3.93
C MET A 1 65.92 47.10 4.09
N SER A 2 64.66 47.41 3.75
CA SER A 2 63.57 46.43 3.86
C SER A 2 63.88 45.27 2.91
N MET A 3 63.93 44.04 3.42
CA MET A 3 64.04 42.85 2.56
C MET A 3 62.74 42.73 1.75
N LEU A 4 62.81 43.04 0.46
CA LEU A 4 61.73 42.84 -0.49
C LEU A 4 61.72 41.37 -0.93
N THR A 5 60.54 40.78 -1.08
CA THR A 5 60.38 39.42 -1.60
C THR A 5 60.50 39.42 -3.13
N THR A 6 60.50 38.24 -3.75
CA THR A 6 60.57 38.04 -5.22
C THR A 6 59.47 38.78 -5.99
N ASP A 7 58.37 39.14 -5.32
CA ASP A 7 57.22 39.84 -5.89
C ASP A 7 57.29 41.37 -5.69
N GLY A 8 58.39 41.91 -5.14
CA GLY A 8 58.51 43.34 -4.86
C GLY A 8 57.66 43.84 -3.68
N LEU A 9 57.06 42.93 -2.91
CA LEU A 9 56.30 43.23 -1.70
C LEU A 9 57.22 43.27 -0.48
N THR A 10 56.87 44.11 0.49
CA THR A 10 57.46 44.01 1.83
C THR A 10 56.92 42.77 2.55
N MET A 11 57.67 42.22 3.50
CA MET A 11 57.28 41.02 4.24
C MET A 11 55.89 41.16 4.93
N ASN A 12 55.55 42.36 5.40
CA ASN A 12 54.25 42.64 6.03
C ASN A 12 53.09 42.58 5.02
N GLN A 13 53.23 43.17 3.83
CA GLN A 13 52.19 43.12 2.80
C GLN A 13 51.96 41.69 2.28
N LEU A 14 53.02 40.88 2.23
CA LEU A 14 52.91 39.46 1.90
C LEU A 14 52.13 38.70 2.98
N ALA A 15 52.37 39.00 4.26
CA ALA A 15 51.66 38.39 5.38
C ALA A 15 50.16 38.73 5.36
N GLU A 16 49.80 39.99 5.10
CA GLU A 16 48.41 40.42 4.94
C GLU A 16 47.72 39.69 3.77
N ARG A 17 48.34 39.67 2.59
CA ARG A 17 47.80 38.97 1.42
C ARG A 17 47.63 37.48 1.66
N ASN A 18 48.57 36.86 2.36
CA ASN A 18 48.46 35.44 2.73
C ASN A 18 47.31 35.21 3.73
N ALA A 19 47.08 36.12 4.68
CA ALA A 19 45.95 36.03 5.59
C ALA A 19 44.60 36.11 4.86
N GLU A 20 44.48 37.01 3.87
CA GLU A 20 43.30 37.11 3.00
C GLU A 20 43.06 35.84 2.18
N TYR A 21 44.13 35.26 1.58
CA TYR A 21 44.01 34.00 0.86
C TYR A 21 43.61 32.84 1.76
N VAL A 22 44.18 32.74 2.96
CA VAL A 22 43.79 31.72 3.95
C VAL A 22 42.32 31.84 4.31
N MET A 23 41.82 33.06 4.54
CA MET A 23 40.40 33.30 4.84
C MET A 23 39.50 32.90 3.67
N THR A 24 39.88 33.28 2.45
CA THR A 24 39.12 32.94 1.23
C THR A 24 39.09 31.43 0.98
N ILE A 25 40.21 30.74 1.20
CA ILE A 25 40.29 29.28 1.09
C ILE A 25 39.34 28.62 2.10
N ALA A 26 39.35 29.06 3.36
CA ALA A 26 38.47 28.52 4.39
C ALA A 26 36.98 28.70 4.03
N GLU A 27 36.58 29.89 3.53
CA GLU A 27 35.20 30.12 3.06
C GLU A 27 34.82 29.23 1.88
N LEU A 28 35.74 29.00 0.93
CA LEU A 28 35.50 28.13 -0.21
C LEU A 28 35.39 26.66 0.21
N GLU A 29 36.23 26.22 1.14
CA GLU A 29 36.15 24.86 1.73
C GLU A 29 34.80 24.63 2.42
N GLU A 30 34.31 25.59 3.18
CA GLU A 30 32.98 25.52 3.81
C GLU A 30 31.86 25.44 2.76
N LYS A 31 31.92 26.27 1.71
CA LYS A 31 30.96 26.23 0.60
C LYS A 31 30.99 24.89 -0.14
N CYS A 32 32.18 24.33 -0.38
CA CYS A 32 32.34 23.02 -1.01
C CYS A 32 31.79 21.88 -0.14
N ALA A 33 32.02 21.93 1.17
CA ALA A 33 31.45 20.97 2.12
C ALA A 33 29.92 21.04 2.13
N ALA A 34 29.35 22.25 2.18
CA ALA A 34 27.91 22.47 2.11
C ALA A 34 27.31 22.00 0.78
N MET A 35 28.01 22.20 -0.34
CA MET A 35 27.56 21.73 -1.65
C MET A 35 27.61 20.20 -1.76
N THR A 36 28.65 19.57 -1.24
CA THR A 36 28.77 18.10 -1.17
C THR A 36 27.62 17.50 -0.34
N ALA A 37 27.33 18.08 0.82
CA ALA A 37 26.21 17.64 1.66
C ALA A 37 24.87 17.77 0.93
N LYS A 38 24.62 18.90 0.25
CA LYS A 38 23.40 19.10 -0.56
C LYS A 38 23.28 18.10 -1.70
N LEU A 39 24.37 17.78 -2.39
CA LEU A 39 24.36 16.78 -3.47
C LEU A 39 24.02 15.40 -2.94
N SER A 40 24.57 15.01 -1.78
CA SER A 40 24.20 13.75 -1.11
C SER A 40 22.71 13.71 -0.81
N MET A 41 22.17 14.76 -0.18
CA MET A 41 20.73 14.83 0.13
C MET A 41 19.85 14.77 -1.13
N ILE A 42 20.26 15.42 -2.22
CA ILE A 42 19.53 15.36 -3.49
C ILE A 42 19.50 13.94 -4.05
N ASN A 43 20.61 13.20 -3.97
CA ASN A 43 20.65 11.81 -4.39
C ASN A 43 19.71 10.95 -3.54
N ASP A 44 19.77 11.07 -2.22
CA ASP A 44 18.88 10.33 -1.32
C ASP A 44 17.40 10.62 -1.60
N LEU A 45 17.06 11.89 -1.84
CA LEU A 45 15.70 12.31 -2.20
C LEU A 45 15.26 11.77 -3.57
N MET A 46 16.17 11.70 -4.53
CA MET A 46 15.89 11.16 -5.86
C MET A 46 15.60 9.66 -5.78
N GLU A 47 16.41 8.90 -5.03
CA GLU A 47 16.17 7.48 -4.78
C GLU A 47 14.82 7.25 -4.09
N ALA A 48 14.51 8.03 -3.05
CA ALA A 48 13.22 7.96 -2.37
C ALA A 48 12.04 8.27 -3.31
N ALA A 49 12.19 9.26 -4.19
CA ALA A 49 11.17 9.62 -5.18
C ALA A 49 10.95 8.51 -6.22
N GLU A 50 12.02 7.89 -6.71
CA GLU A 50 11.93 6.76 -7.65
C GLU A 50 11.24 5.55 -7.01
N GLN A 51 11.58 5.22 -5.76
CA GLN A 51 10.93 4.14 -5.02
C GLN A 51 9.44 4.43 -4.79
N ALA A 52 9.09 5.66 -4.38
CA ALA A 52 7.70 6.06 -4.19
C ALA A 52 6.90 5.96 -5.49
N ASN A 53 7.49 6.39 -6.62
CA ASN A 53 6.83 6.32 -7.94
C ASN A 53 6.61 4.86 -8.38
N LYS A 54 7.59 3.98 -8.14
CA LYS A 54 7.46 2.55 -8.39
C LYS A 54 6.31 1.94 -7.58
N LEU A 55 6.28 2.17 -6.27
CA LEU A 55 5.21 1.68 -5.39
C LEU A 55 3.83 2.19 -5.81
N ALA A 56 3.72 3.48 -6.17
CA ALA A 56 2.47 4.07 -6.64
C ALA A 56 1.98 3.41 -7.95
N ARG A 57 2.90 3.10 -8.87
CA ARG A 57 2.59 2.40 -10.11
C ARG A 57 2.11 0.98 -9.85
N GLU A 58 2.82 0.22 -9.02
CA GLU A 58 2.44 -1.16 -8.65
C GLU A 58 1.04 -1.19 -8.00
N ALA A 59 0.78 -0.29 -7.05
CA ALA A 59 -0.54 -0.17 -6.41
C ALA A 59 -1.65 0.19 -7.42
N THR A 60 -1.36 1.07 -8.37
CA THR A 60 -2.33 1.43 -9.43
C THR A 60 -2.63 0.24 -10.34
N GLU A 61 -1.60 -0.53 -10.72
CA GLU A 61 -1.76 -1.73 -11.55
C GLU A 61 -2.61 -2.79 -10.83
N THR A 62 -2.39 -3.03 -9.54
CA THR A 62 -3.21 -3.94 -8.71
C THR A 62 -4.68 -3.49 -8.66
N LEU A 63 -4.94 -2.21 -8.35
CA LEU A 63 -6.31 -1.68 -8.30
C LEU A 63 -7.03 -1.81 -9.65
N VAL A 64 -6.34 -1.56 -10.77
CA VAL A 64 -6.91 -1.73 -12.10
C VAL A 64 -7.27 -3.20 -12.36
N GLN A 65 -6.42 -4.14 -11.96
CA GLN A 65 -6.70 -5.58 -12.09
C GLN A 65 -7.93 -6.01 -11.28
N GLU A 66 -8.01 -5.63 -10.00
CA GLU A 66 -9.16 -5.93 -9.14
C GLU A 66 -10.46 -5.32 -9.69
N ARG A 67 -10.41 -4.06 -10.14
CA ARG A 67 -11.55 -3.38 -10.75
C ARG A 67 -12.04 -4.09 -12.01
N ASN A 68 -11.12 -4.54 -12.85
CA ASN A 68 -11.47 -5.28 -14.06
C ASN A 68 -12.08 -6.66 -13.73
N ALA A 69 -11.54 -7.37 -12.73
CA ALA A 69 -12.09 -8.64 -12.26
C ALA A 69 -13.52 -8.47 -11.71
N LEU A 70 -13.74 -7.48 -10.85
CA LEU A 70 -15.08 -7.16 -10.33
C LEU A 70 -16.04 -6.70 -11.45
N ALA A 71 -15.56 -5.96 -12.45
CA ALA A 71 -16.38 -5.55 -13.59
C ALA A 71 -16.80 -6.74 -14.45
N ALA A 72 -15.89 -7.67 -14.72
CA ALA A 72 -16.17 -8.90 -15.45
C ALA A 72 -17.17 -9.79 -14.69
N GLU A 73 -16.99 -9.96 -13.38
CA GLU A 73 -17.92 -10.71 -12.53
C GLU A 73 -19.32 -10.07 -12.52
N ASN A 74 -19.40 -8.74 -12.45
CA ASN A 74 -20.65 -8.00 -12.54
C ASN A 74 -21.33 -8.11 -13.90
N ALA A 75 -20.57 -8.07 -15.01
CA ALA A 75 -21.11 -8.27 -16.35
C ALA A 75 -21.72 -9.67 -16.47
N HIS A 76 -21.00 -10.70 -16.02
CA HIS A 76 -21.48 -12.07 -15.99
C HIS A 76 -22.72 -12.23 -15.09
N ALA A 77 -22.78 -11.57 -13.92
CA ALA A 77 -23.97 -11.56 -13.07
C ALA A 77 -25.20 -10.94 -13.79
N ARG A 78 -25.01 -9.86 -14.55
CA ARG A 78 -26.09 -9.21 -15.30
C ARG A 78 -26.59 -10.08 -16.46
N GLU A 79 -25.70 -10.67 -17.25
CA GLU A 79 -26.07 -11.57 -18.35
C GLU A 79 -26.90 -12.76 -17.86
N ARG A 80 -26.49 -13.34 -16.73
CA ARG A 80 -27.23 -14.42 -16.07
C ARG A 80 -28.62 -14.01 -15.62
N HIS A 81 -28.75 -12.84 -15.00
CA HIS A 81 -30.06 -12.31 -14.60
C HIS A 81 -30.98 -12.09 -15.80
N VAL A 82 -30.44 -11.60 -16.93
CA VAL A 82 -31.21 -11.45 -18.19
C VAL A 82 -31.68 -12.80 -18.72
N PHE A 83 -30.81 -13.82 -18.73
CA PHE A 83 -31.16 -15.18 -19.16
C PHE A 83 -32.28 -15.79 -18.31
N ILE A 84 -32.17 -15.72 -16.98
CA ILE A 84 -33.19 -16.25 -16.06
C ILE A 84 -34.53 -15.54 -16.25
N ARG A 85 -34.50 -14.21 -16.42
CA ARG A 85 -35.71 -13.43 -16.69
C ARG A 85 -36.37 -13.89 -17.99
N ALA A 86 -35.60 -14.12 -19.05
CA ALA A 86 -36.12 -14.61 -20.32
C ALA A 86 -36.72 -16.02 -20.18
N LEU A 87 -36.06 -16.91 -19.45
CA LEU A 87 -36.56 -18.26 -19.16
C LEU A 87 -37.87 -18.22 -18.38
N ALA A 88 -37.95 -17.39 -17.32
CA ALA A 88 -39.17 -17.24 -16.51
C ALA A 88 -40.36 -16.72 -17.34
N VAL A 89 -40.13 -15.74 -18.23
CA VAL A 89 -41.16 -15.23 -19.16
C VAL A 89 -41.62 -16.32 -20.12
N SER A 90 -40.70 -17.12 -20.68
CA SER A 90 -41.05 -18.22 -21.57
C SER A 90 -41.92 -19.27 -20.86
N ILE A 91 -41.58 -19.66 -19.63
CA ILE A 91 -42.38 -20.62 -18.84
C ILE A 91 -43.79 -20.06 -18.55
N LEU A 92 -43.89 -18.78 -18.18
CA LEU A 92 -45.17 -18.06 -17.99
C LEU A 92 -46.04 -18.12 -19.25
N GLU A 93 -45.48 -17.80 -20.40
CA GLU A 93 -46.19 -17.77 -21.69
C GLU A 93 -46.67 -19.17 -22.11
N HIS A 94 -45.82 -20.19 -21.98
CA HIS A 94 -46.14 -21.56 -22.39
C HIS A 94 -47.07 -22.30 -21.41
N SER A 95 -47.14 -21.86 -20.16
CA SER A 95 -48.07 -22.42 -19.16
C SER A 95 -49.55 -22.07 -19.42
N GLY A 96 -49.82 -21.12 -20.33
CA GLY A 96 -51.17 -20.61 -20.58
C GLY A 96 -51.82 -19.99 -19.34
N GLY A 97 -51.02 -19.53 -18.37
CA GLY A 97 -51.49 -18.99 -17.09
C GLY A 97 -51.89 -20.02 -16.05
N ARG A 98 -51.66 -21.33 -16.28
CA ARG A 98 -51.84 -22.35 -15.24
C ARG A 98 -50.73 -22.24 -14.20
N MET A 99 -51.08 -21.75 -13.02
CA MET A 99 -50.21 -21.47 -11.87
C MET A 99 -49.77 -22.74 -11.11
N ASP A 100 -49.36 -23.82 -11.79
CA ASP A 100 -48.67 -24.93 -11.11
C ASP A 100 -47.15 -24.72 -11.15
N TRP A 101 -46.74 -23.62 -10.51
CA TRP A 101 -45.33 -23.27 -10.37
C TRP A 101 -44.57 -24.28 -9.51
N ARG A 102 -45.26 -25.03 -8.65
CA ARG A 102 -44.63 -26.03 -7.79
C ARG A 102 -44.24 -27.29 -8.58
N GLY A 103 -45.15 -27.84 -9.39
CA GLY A 103 -44.84 -28.99 -10.24
C GLY A 103 -43.79 -28.67 -11.31
N ALA A 104 -43.86 -27.48 -11.92
CA ALA A 104 -42.86 -27.04 -12.90
C ALA A 104 -41.46 -26.81 -12.29
N MET A 105 -41.38 -26.46 -11.01
CA MET A 105 -40.11 -26.27 -10.28
C MET A 105 -39.55 -27.59 -9.76
N GLU A 106 -40.40 -28.57 -9.40
CA GLU A 106 -39.98 -29.94 -9.04
C GLU A 106 -39.30 -30.67 -10.21
N ASP A 107 -39.83 -30.53 -11.43
CA ASP A 107 -39.23 -31.09 -12.64
C ASP A 107 -37.93 -30.35 -13.08
N ALA A 108 -37.72 -29.11 -12.59
CA ALA A 108 -36.59 -28.25 -12.94
C ALA A 108 -35.43 -28.29 -11.92
N THR A 109 -35.35 -29.35 -11.09
CA THR A 109 -34.34 -29.48 -10.03
C THR A 109 -32.89 -29.33 -10.53
N GLU A 110 -32.55 -29.88 -11.70
CA GLU A 110 -31.23 -29.68 -12.35
C GLU A 110 -30.98 -28.22 -12.75
N LEU A 111 -32.03 -27.50 -13.14
CA LEU A 111 -31.95 -26.11 -13.55
C LEU A 111 -31.76 -25.20 -12.33
N LEU A 112 -32.40 -25.53 -11.20
CA LEU A 112 -32.18 -24.87 -9.92
C LEU A 112 -30.75 -25.11 -9.40
N GLN A 113 -30.25 -26.34 -9.50
CA GLN A 113 -28.85 -26.65 -9.17
C GLN A 113 -27.86 -25.94 -10.10
N THR A 114 -28.21 -25.76 -11.38
CA THR A 114 -27.40 -25.00 -12.34
C THR A 114 -27.39 -23.52 -11.98
N VAL A 115 -28.55 -22.95 -11.59
CA VAL A 115 -28.64 -21.59 -11.08
C VAL A 115 -27.81 -21.45 -9.81
N ASP A 116 -27.99 -22.30 -8.80
CA ASP A 116 -27.22 -22.24 -7.55
C ASP A 116 -25.71 -22.41 -7.78
N SER A 117 -25.29 -23.39 -8.59
CA SER A 117 -23.89 -23.59 -9.03
C SER A 117 -23.31 -22.34 -9.68
N VAL A 118 -24.09 -21.71 -10.55
CA VAL A 118 -23.71 -20.50 -11.26
C VAL A 118 -23.61 -19.33 -10.28
N TYR A 119 -24.52 -19.18 -9.33
CA TYR A 119 -24.51 -18.14 -8.29
C TYR A 119 -23.51 -18.39 -7.15
N ALA A 120 -22.98 -19.61 -7.02
CA ALA A 120 -22.29 -20.03 -5.80
C ALA A 120 -20.93 -19.37 -5.54
N LYS A 121 -20.31 -18.67 -6.50
CA LYS A 121 -18.98 -18.08 -6.27
C LYS A 121 -18.80 -16.74 -6.95
N THR A 122 -18.48 -15.73 -6.13
CA THR A 122 -18.13 -14.38 -6.54
C THR A 122 -16.68 -14.13 -6.12
N PRO A 123 -15.70 -14.85 -6.70
CA PRO A 123 -14.34 -14.90 -6.17
C PRO A 123 -13.66 -13.53 -6.13
N ALA A 124 -13.96 -12.64 -7.06
CA ALA A 124 -13.41 -11.28 -7.03
C ALA A 124 -14.05 -10.47 -5.89
N THR A 125 -15.36 -10.63 -5.66
CA THR A 125 -16.06 -10.03 -4.51
C THR A 125 -15.57 -10.61 -3.18
N ASP A 126 -15.36 -11.93 -3.11
CA ASP A 126 -14.90 -12.61 -1.90
C ASP A 126 -13.47 -12.18 -1.53
N ALA A 127 -12.59 -12.07 -2.53
CA ALA A 127 -11.24 -11.53 -2.38
C ALA A 127 -11.28 -10.05 -1.94
N PHE A 128 -12.13 -9.23 -2.55
CA PHE A 128 -12.32 -7.83 -2.15
C PHE A 128 -12.79 -7.72 -0.68
N LEU A 129 -13.78 -8.52 -0.28
CA LEU A 129 -14.28 -8.52 1.10
C LEU A 129 -13.24 -9.05 2.10
N ALA A 130 -12.42 -10.01 1.70
CA ALA A 130 -11.29 -10.49 2.50
C ALA A 130 -10.27 -9.39 2.74
N GLU A 131 -9.93 -8.61 1.71
CA GLU A 131 -9.04 -7.46 1.81
C GLU A 131 -9.62 -6.37 2.71
N VAL A 132 -10.89 -5.99 2.52
CA VAL A 132 -11.56 -4.99 3.39
C VAL A 132 -11.57 -5.43 4.86
N ARG A 133 -11.81 -6.72 5.13
CA ARG A 133 -11.73 -7.26 6.49
C ARG A 133 -10.30 -7.21 7.03
N ALA A 134 -9.30 -7.56 6.22
CA ALA A 134 -7.88 -7.49 6.60
C ALA A 134 -7.47 -6.05 6.96
N GLN A 135 -7.86 -5.07 6.15
CA GLN A 135 -7.63 -3.65 6.43
C GLN A 135 -8.26 -3.20 7.74
N GLY A 136 -9.48 -3.66 8.04
CA GLY A 136 -10.12 -3.38 9.34
C GLY A 136 -9.32 -3.91 10.53
N VAL A 137 -8.68 -5.07 10.39
CA VAL A 137 -7.79 -5.66 11.41
C VAL A 137 -6.48 -4.89 11.51
N GLU A 138 -5.90 -4.46 10.38
CA GLU A 138 -4.68 -3.66 10.36
C GLU A 138 -4.87 -2.29 11.02
N MET A 139 -6.02 -1.65 10.80
CA MET A 139 -6.38 -0.41 11.52
C MET A 139 -6.42 -0.61 13.04
N PHE A 140 -6.80 -1.81 13.50
CA PHE A 140 -6.76 -2.17 14.92
C PHE A 140 -5.32 -2.38 15.40
N ALA A 141 -4.46 -3.03 14.60
CA ALA A 141 -3.03 -3.16 14.88
C ALA A 141 -2.34 -1.78 14.96
N ASP A 142 -2.66 -0.85 14.06
CA ASP A 142 -2.13 0.51 14.04
C ASP A 142 -2.44 1.29 15.31
N LYS A 143 -3.63 1.07 15.89
CA LYS A 143 -3.97 1.64 17.20
C LYS A 143 -3.00 1.17 18.29
N TYR A 144 -2.61 -0.11 18.29
CA TYR A 144 -1.64 -0.64 19.25
C TYR A 144 -0.22 -0.19 18.94
N ARG A 145 0.16 -0.06 17.67
CA ARG A 145 1.44 0.54 17.28
C ARG A 145 1.56 1.95 17.83
N ALA A 146 0.52 2.77 17.67
CA ALA A 146 0.48 4.12 18.22
C ALA A 146 0.63 4.13 19.75
N GLN A 147 -0.03 3.19 20.46
CA GLN A 147 0.15 3.04 21.91
C GLN A 147 1.57 2.62 22.28
N LEU A 148 2.16 1.68 21.55
CA LEU A 148 3.52 1.21 21.77
C LEU A 148 4.54 2.33 21.55
N THR A 149 4.37 3.14 20.51
CA THR A 149 5.23 4.31 20.25
C THR A 149 5.10 5.38 21.33
N ALA A 150 3.92 5.53 21.95
CA ALA A 150 3.70 6.48 23.03
C ALA A 150 4.28 6.02 24.38
N LEU A 151 4.64 4.74 24.54
CA LEU A 151 5.25 4.25 25.77
C LEU A 151 6.72 4.72 25.89
N PRO A 152 7.14 5.18 27.08
CA PRO A 152 8.55 5.40 27.37
C PRO A 152 9.30 4.10 27.10
N THR A 153 10.28 4.12 26.20
CA THR A 153 11.03 2.92 25.83
C THR A 153 12.51 3.13 26.15
N THR A 154 13.00 2.34 27.10
CA THR A 154 14.40 2.26 27.54
C THR A 154 14.85 0.81 27.51
N PRO A 155 16.16 0.52 27.50
CA PRO A 155 16.66 -0.85 27.56
C PRO A 155 16.13 -1.65 28.77
N GLU A 156 15.80 -0.97 29.87
CA GLU A 156 15.30 -1.58 31.10
C GLU A 156 13.83 -1.98 31.02
N ASN A 157 13.00 -1.26 30.25
CA ASN A 157 11.54 -1.45 30.23
C ASN A 157 10.99 -2.03 28.91
N ILE A 158 11.84 -2.19 27.89
CA ILE A 158 11.43 -2.70 26.57
C ILE A 158 10.82 -4.13 26.61
N PHE A 159 11.09 -4.88 27.69
CA PHE A 159 10.55 -6.21 27.95
C PHE A 159 9.48 -6.25 29.04
N ASP A 160 9.02 -5.09 29.52
CA ASP A 160 7.94 -5.05 30.49
C ASP A 160 6.63 -5.56 29.89
N ALA A 161 5.72 -5.97 30.77
CA ALA A 161 4.45 -6.59 30.39
C ALA A 161 3.65 -5.74 29.38
N ALA A 162 3.69 -4.41 29.48
CA ALA A 162 3.01 -3.51 28.56
C ALA A 162 3.60 -3.56 27.14
N HIS A 163 4.93 -3.45 27.00
CA HIS A 163 5.60 -3.53 25.69
C HIS A 163 5.43 -4.89 25.03
N VAL A 164 5.61 -5.96 25.81
CA VAL A 164 5.47 -7.33 25.31
C VAL A 164 4.02 -7.59 24.88
N SER A 165 3.04 -7.18 25.68
CA SER A 165 1.62 -7.38 25.36
C SER A 165 1.20 -6.66 24.09
N LEU A 166 1.60 -5.39 23.91
CA LEU A 166 1.28 -4.65 22.70
C LEU A 166 1.94 -5.26 21.45
N ARG A 167 3.21 -5.66 21.54
CA ARG A 167 3.92 -6.32 20.43
C ARG A 167 3.23 -7.62 20.02
N TYR A 168 2.78 -8.41 20.99
CA TYR A 168 2.06 -9.65 20.74
C TYR A 168 0.71 -9.38 20.05
N GLN A 169 -0.06 -8.40 20.54
CA GLN A 169 -1.34 -8.01 19.93
C GLN A 169 -1.19 -7.48 18.50
N ILE A 170 -0.14 -6.70 18.23
CA ILE A 170 0.18 -6.22 16.88
C ILE A 170 0.50 -7.41 15.98
N PHE A 171 1.36 -8.32 16.44
CA PHE A 171 1.74 -9.51 15.69
C PHE A 171 0.54 -10.40 15.35
N ASP A 172 -0.30 -10.72 16.34
CA ASP A 172 -1.50 -11.55 16.13
C ASP A 172 -2.49 -10.89 15.16
N ALA A 173 -2.67 -9.57 15.26
CA ALA A 173 -3.53 -8.82 14.35
C ALA A 173 -2.98 -8.84 12.92
N ASP A 174 -1.68 -8.64 12.74
CA ASP A 174 -1.02 -8.71 11.43
C ASP A 174 -1.13 -10.11 10.82
N GLU A 175 -0.93 -11.15 11.64
CA GLU A 175 -1.09 -12.54 11.21
C GLU A 175 -2.53 -12.82 10.78
N PHE A 176 -3.51 -12.38 11.57
CA PHE A 176 -4.92 -12.57 11.26
C PHE A 176 -5.33 -11.83 9.98
N ALA A 177 -4.87 -10.60 9.77
CA ALA A 177 -5.07 -9.86 8.53
C ALA A 177 -4.48 -10.62 7.32
N ALA A 178 -3.27 -11.17 7.47
CA ALA A 178 -2.65 -12.00 6.43
C ALA A 178 -3.43 -13.30 6.16
N GLN A 179 -4.01 -13.92 7.19
CA GLN A 179 -4.86 -15.10 7.05
C GLN A 179 -6.16 -14.77 6.30
N LEU A 180 -6.79 -13.62 6.56
CA LEU A 180 -7.99 -13.19 5.84
C LEU A 180 -7.72 -13.09 4.33
N ARG A 181 -6.58 -12.52 3.92
CA ARG A 181 -6.19 -12.40 2.50
C ARG A 181 -5.94 -13.73 1.79
N LYS A 182 -5.49 -14.75 2.51
CA LYS A 182 -5.27 -16.10 1.95
C LYS A 182 -6.59 -16.84 1.67
N GLY A 183 -7.72 -16.29 2.11
CA GLY A 183 -9.00 -16.96 2.13
C GLY A 183 -9.04 -18.00 3.25
N VAL A 184 -10.12 -18.03 4.02
CA VAL A 184 -10.38 -19.19 4.88
C VAL A 184 -10.59 -20.37 3.92
N ALA A 185 -9.65 -21.31 3.90
CA ALA A 185 -9.85 -22.59 3.23
C ALA A 185 -11.12 -23.22 3.82
N GLN A 186 -12.22 -23.16 3.07
CA GLN A 186 -13.49 -23.82 3.35
C GLN A 186 -13.99 -24.49 2.09
#